data_AF-A0A7C4GDF7-F1
#
_entry.id   AF-A0A7C4GDF7-F1
#
_cell.length_a   1.000
_cell.length_b   1.000
_cell.length_c   1.000
_cell.angle_alpha   90.00
_cell.angle_beta   90.00
_cell.angle_gamma   90.00
#
_symmetry.space_group_name_H-M   'P 1'
#
loop_
_entity.id
_entity.type
_entity.pdbx_description
1 polymer ?
#
loop_
_entity_poly.entity_id
_entity_poly.type
_entity_poly.pdbx_seq_one_letter_code
_entity_poly.pdbx_strand_id
1 'polypeptide(L)'
;MTALERCGVFKRAFQQRRGLRVLCYHGVCADDEAGAPWVPGTFVTAGAFAAQLDVLRRYGPAVTVAEWLAAGPDAPAESAWAITFDDVAACAFEHARPALARRGVRASWYVATGHVTSGRLFDGDVVRLVRTYPELVSPA
;
A
#
# COMPACT_ATOMS: atom_id res chain seq x y z
N MET A 1 -16.23 17.27 1.29
CA MET A 1 -16.24 15.80 1.05
C MET A 1 -17.24 15.03 1.91
N THR A 2 -17.46 15.43 3.17
CA THR A 2 -18.26 14.70 4.17
C THR A 2 -19.74 14.45 3.84
N ALA A 3 -20.43 15.36 3.14
CA ALA A 3 -21.86 15.15 2.80
C ALA A 3 -22.05 14.04 1.75
N LEU A 4 -21.23 14.03 0.69
CA LEU A 4 -21.31 13.04 -0.39
C LEU A 4 -20.93 11.62 0.08
N GLU A 5 -19.97 11.51 1.01
CA GLU A 5 -19.63 10.26 1.68
C GLU A 5 -20.80 9.73 2.52
N ARG A 6 -21.47 10.60 3.29
CA ARG A 6 -22.64 10.24 4.11
C ARG A 6 -23.85 9.86 3.28
N CYS A 7 -24.03 10.48 2.11
CA CYS A 7 -25.10 10.15 1.17
C CYS A 7 -24.83 8.90 0.31
N GLY A 8 -23.66 8.25 0.45
CA GLY A 8 -23.35 7.00 -0.23
C GLY A 8 -23.10 7.11 -1.74
N VAL A 9 -22.99 8.32 -2.30
CA VAL A 9 -22.80 8.55 -3.74
C VAL A 9 -21.53 7.86 -4.26
N PHE A 10 -20.42 7.98 -3.51
CA PHE A 10 -19.16 7.31 -3.85
C PHE A 10 -19.27 5.79 -3.79
N LYS A 11 -20.00 5.25 -2.80
CA LYS A 11 -20.23 3.81 -2.68
C LYS A 11 -21.02 3.29 -3.87
N ARG A 12 -22.08 4.00 -4.27
CA ARG A 12 -22.89 3.63 -5.44
C ARG A 12 -22.06 3.66 -6.73
N ALA A 13 -21.27 4.71 -6.95
CA ALA A 13 -20.37 4.79 -8.10
C ALA A 13 -19.31 3.67 -8.11
N PHE A 14 -18.78 3.29 -6.93
CA PHE A 14 -17.89 2.15 -6.79
C PHE A 14 -18.59 0.85 -7.18
N GLN A 15 -19.76 0.58 -6.61
CA GLN A 15 -20.50 -0.66 -6.84
C GLN A 15 -21.06 -0.78 -8.28
N GLN A 16 -21.29 0.35 -8.96
CA GLN A 16 -21.71 0.37 -10.36
C GLN A 16 -20.61 -0.07 -11.33
N ARG A 17 -19.34 0.21 -11.02
CA ARG A 17 -18.21 -0.33 -11.81
C ARG A 17 -17.80 -1.66 -11.17
N ARG A 18 -18.45 -2.71 -11.66
CA ARG A 18 -18.17 -4.11 -11.32
C ARG A 18 -16.72 -4.47 -11.65
N GLY A 19 -16.06 -5.20 -10.76
CA GLY A 19 -14.66 -5.61 -10.91
C GLY A 19 -13.77 -5.29 -9.71
N LEU A 20 -12.50 -5.70 -9.83
CA LEU A 20 -11.49 -5.51 -8.80
C LEU A 20 -10.82 -4.15 -8.93
N ARG A 21 -10.71 -3.43 -7.81
CA ARG A 21 -9.81 -2.28 -7.68
C ARG A 21 -8.57 -2.68 -6.92
N VAL A 22 -7.43 -2.54 -7.57
CA VAL A 22 -6.13 -2.89 -6.98
C VAL A 22 -5.47 -1.59 -6.54
N LEU A 23 -5.24 -1.45 -5.24
CA LEU A 23 -4.52 -0.31 -4.67
C LEU A 23 -3.08 -0.71 -4.38
N CYS A 24 -2.14 0.02 -4.97
CA CYS A 24 -0.71 -0.19 -4.80
C CYS A 24 -0.13 0.74 -3.74
N TYR A 25 0.64 0.15 -2.83
CA TYR A 25 1.46 0.82 -1.82
C TYR A 25 2.92 0.44 -2.02
N HIS A 26 3.85 1.35 -1.74
CA HIS A 26 5.29 1.02 -1.74
C HIS A 26 5.81 0.80 -0.32
N GLY A 27 5.24 1.50 0.66
CA GLY A 27 5.58 1.26 2.06
C GLY A 27 4.68 1.96 3.05
N VAL A 28 4.85 1.56 4.30
CA VAL A 28 4.21 2.17 5.47
C VAL A 28 5.32 2.52 6.46
N CYS A 29 5.34 3.74 6.96
CA CYS A 29 6.27 4.18 8.00
C CYS A 29 5.55 4.45 9.33
N ALA A 30 6.33 4.63 10.40
CA ALA A 30 5.79 5.13 11.65
C ALA A 30 5.24 6.56 11.47
N ASP A 31 4.27 6.94 12.30
CA ASP A 31 3.61 8.24 12.19
C ASP A 31 4.54 9.40 12.56
N ASP A 32 5.50 9.18 13.46
CA ASP A 32 6.51 10.14 13.89
C ASP A 32 7.69 10.28 12.92
N GLU A 33 7.86 9.33 12.00
CA GLU A 33 8.84 9.40 10.90
C GLU A 33 8.29 10.08 9.64
N ALA A 34 7.03 10.52 9.67
CA ALA A 34 6.39 11.15 8.52
C ALA A 34 7.18 12.38 8.03
N GLY A 35 7.64 12.33 6.78
CA GLY A 35 8.41 13.41 6.17
C GLY A 35 9.90 13.41 6.54
N ALA A 36 10.38 12.43 7.30
CA ALA A 36 11.81 12.26 7.54
C ALA A 36 12.56 12.07 6.21
N PRO A 37 13.78 12.61 6.06
CA PRO A 37 14.50 12.58 4.78
C PRO A 37 14.72 11.16 4.19
N TRP A 38 14.87 10.16 5.06
CA TRP A 38 15.07 8.76 4.67
C TRP A 38 13.77 8.02 4.31
N VAL A 39 12.58 8.57 4.62
CA VAL A 39 11.30 7.94 4.30
C VAL A 39 10.89 8.27 2.87
N PRO A 40 10.66 7.27 2.00
CA PRO A 40 10.21 7.53 0.64
C PRO A 40 8.90 8.30 0.58
N GLY A 41 8.78 9.26 -0.35
CA GLY A 41 7.56 10.06 -0.51
C GLY A 41 6.35 9.24 -1.00
N THR A 42 6.61 8.01 -1.44
CA THR A 42 5.59 7.01 -1.82
C THR A 42 5.04 6.24 -0.61
N PHE A 43 5.61 6.43 0.58
CA PHE A 43 5.13 5.78 1.79
C PHE A 43 3.96 6.57 2.38
N VAL A 44 3.08 5.83 3.06
CA VAL A 44 2.02 6.40 3.90
C VAL A 44 2.35 6.12 5.36
N THR A 45 1.82 6.92 6.27
CA THR A 45 2.00 6.64 7.70
C THR A 45 1.11 5.47 8.14
N ALA A 46 1.46 4.79 9.23
CA ALA A 46 0.69 3.68 9.78
C ALA A 46 -0.76 4.09 10.13
N GLY A 47 -0.95 5.27 10.72
CA GLY A 47 -2.26 5.84 11.00
C GLY A 47 -3.06 6.13 9.71
N ALA A 48 -2.41 6.72 8.70
CA ALA A 48 -3.06 6.99 7.42
C ALA A 48 -3.48 5.71 6.69
N PHE A 49 -2.61 4.69 6.66
CA PHE A 49 -2.91 3.38 6.09
C PHE A 49 -4.10 2.73 6.79
N ALA A 50 -4.11 2.73 8.13
CA ALA A 50 -5.22 2.21 8.91
C ALA A 50 -6.55 2.91 8.58
N ALA A 51 -6.54 4.24 8.49
CA ALA A 51 -7.72 5.04 8.13
C ALA A 51 -8.19 4.73 6.69
N GLN A 52 -7.27 4.57 5.74
CA GLN A 52 -7.60 4.19 4.36
C GLN A 52 -8.28 2.81 4.30
N LEU A 53 -7.78 1.82 5.06
CA LEU A 53 -8.43 0.51 5.15
C LEU A 53 -9.85 0.61 5.74
N ASP A 54 -10.08 1.47 6.74
CA ASP A 54 -11.43 1.72 7.29
C ASP A 54 -12.39 2.36 6.31
N VAL A 55 -11.87 3.20 5.41
CA VAL A 55 -12.65 3.75 4.30
C VAL A 55 -13.00 2.62 3.33
N LEU A 56 -12.02 1.85 2.86
CA LEU A 56 -12.20 0.80 1.85
C LEU A 56 -13.22 -0.28 2.25
N ARG A 57 -13.24 -0.68 3.53
CA ARG A 57 -14.21 -1.65 4.07
C ARG A 57 -15.67 -1.26 3.86
N ARG A 58 -15.96 0.02 3.59
CA ARG A 58 -17.32 0.53 3.33
C ARG A 58 -17.77 0.27 1.87
N TYR A 59 -16.84 -0.04 0.98
CA TYR A 59 -17.05 -0.09 -0.47
C TYR A 59 -17.21 -1.50 -1.04
N GLY A 60 -16.70 -2.52 -0.35
CA GLY A 60 -16.84 -3.92 -0.79
C GLY A 60 -15.96 -4.88 0.02
N PRO A 61 -15.96 -6.18 -0.34
CA PRO A 61 -15.08 -7.15 0.25
C PRO A 61 -13.61 -6.89 -0.13
N ALA A 62 -12.73 -7.21 0.81
CA ALA A 62 -11.29 -7.29 0.58
C ALA A 62 -10.93 -8.67 0.04
N VAL A 63 -10.20 -8.73 -1.07
CA VAL A 63 -9.66 -9.97 -1.64
C VAL A 63 -8.17 -9.79 -1.97
N THR A 64 -7.46 -10.89 -2.15
CA THR A 64 -6.14 -10.83 -2.79
C THR A 64 -6.28 -10.88 -4.32
N VAL A 65 -5.27 -10.40 -5.04
CA VAL A 65 -5.24 -10.48 -6.52
C VAL A 65 -5.32 -11.95 -6.97
N ALA A 66 -4.63 -12.85 -6.28
CA ALA A 66 -4.62 -14.28 -6.60
C ALA A 66 -6.01 -14.91 -6.46
N GLU A 67 -6.76 -14.58 -5.40
CA GLU A 67 -8.11 -15.10 -5.20
C GLU A 67 -9.08 -14.60 -6.26
N TRP A 68 -8.98 -13.33 -6.62
CA TRP A 68 -9.81 -12.78 -7.67
C TRP A 68 -9.56 -13.47 -9.02
N LEU A 69 -8.29 -13.71 -9.37
CA LEU A 69 -7.94 -14.41 -10.61
C LEU A 69 -8.38 -15.88 -10.57
N ALA A 70 -8.26 -16.54 -9.42
CA ALA A 70 -8.68 -17.94 -9.24
C ALA A 70 -10.20 -18.14 -9.35
N ALA A 71 -11.00 -17.12 -9.05
CA ALA A 71 -12.46 -17.18 -9.15
C ALA A 71 -12.95 -17.29 -10.60
N GLY A 72 -12.14 -16.89 -11.59
CA GLY A 72 -12.47 -16.98 -13.01
C GLY A 72 -13.49 -15.93 -13.49
N PRO A 73 -13.77 -15.88 -14.80
CA PRO A 73 -14.62 -14.86 -15.42
C PRO A 73 -16.11 -14.98 -15.04
N ASP A 74 -16.55 -16.16 -14.58
CA ASP A 74 -17.94 -16.44 -14.23
C ASP A 74 -18.28 -16.10 -12.76
N ALA A 75 -17.28 -15.72 -11.97
CA ALA A 75 -17.50 -15.27 -10.60
C ALA A 75 -18.42 -14.04 -10.58
N PRO A 76 -19.31 -13.90 -9.58
CA PRO A 76 -20.16 -12.73 -9.45
C PRO A 76 -19.32 -11.46 -9.59
N ALA A 77 -19.70 -10.61 -10.53
CA ALA A 77 -19.04 -9.35 -10.83
C ALA A 77 -19.29 -8.30 -9.72
N GLU A 78 -19.12 -8.70 -8.47
CA GLU A 78 -19.19 -7.82 -7.32
C GLU A 78 -17.97 -6.91 -7.30
N SER A 79 -18.17 -5.67 -6.88
CA SER A 79 -17.08 -4.73 -6.72
C SER A 79 -16.25 -5.12 -5.50
N ALA A 80 -15.01 -5.53 -5.71
CA ALA A 80 -14.06 -5.86 -4.66
C ALA A 80 -12.86 -4.91 -4.70
N TRP A 81 -12.03 -4.97 -3.65
CA TRP A 81 -10.75 -4.27 -3.63
C TRP A 81 -9.64 -5.19 -3.11
N ALA A 82 -8.43 -4.95 -3.59
CA ALA A 82 -7.21 -5.62 -3.18
C ALA A 82 -6.14 -4.60 -2.82
N ILE A 83 -5.28 -4.97 -1.88
CA ILE A 83 -4.08 -4.22 -1.49
C ILE A 83 -2.87 -4.94 -2.05
N THR A 84 -1.98 -4.21 -2.71
CA THR A 84 -0.67 -4.70 -3.14
C THR A 84 0.43 -3.86 -2.52
N PHE A 85 1.55 -4.50 -2.22
CA PHE A 85 2.80 -3.86 -1.87
C PHE A 85 3.86 -4.19 -2.91
N ASP A 86 4.45 -3.17 -3.52
CA ASP A 86 5.53 -3.30 -4.49
C ASP A 86 6.87 -2.99 -3.82
N ASP A 87 7.96 -3.59 -4.32
CA ASP A 87 9.35 -3.53 -3.83
C ASP A 87 9.59 -4.17 -2.45
N VAL A 88 8.67 -3.94 -1.50
CA VAL A 88 8.59 -4.47 -0.13
C VAL A 88 9.89 -4.30 0.66
N ALA A 89 10.14 -3.07 1.11
CA ALA A 89 11.06 -2.83 2.22
C ALA A 89 10.57 -3.56 3.49
N ALA A 90 11.50 -4.06 4.32
CA ALA A 90 11.16 -4.79 5.54
C ALA A 90 10.25 -3.98 6.49
N CYS A 91 10.50 -2.67 6.59
CA CYS A 91 9.68 -1.75 7.40
C CYS A 91 8.22 -1.68 6.93
N ALA A 92 7.95 -1.82 5.63
CA ALA A 92 6.59 -1.80 5.10
C ALA A 92 5.75 -2.93 5.69
N PHE A 93 6.32 -4.15 5.81
CA PHE A 93 5.63 -5.26 6.44
C PHE A 93 5.41 -5.03 7.93
N GLU A 94 6.41 -4.52 8.64
CA GLU A 94 6.36 -4.25 10.07
C GLU A 94 5.22 -3.28 10.44
N HIS A 95 5.10 -2.17 9.73
CA HIS A 95 4.09 -1.15 10.02
C HIS A 95 2.71 -1.47 9.43
N ALA A 96 2.63 -2.16 8.28
CA ALA A 96 1.34 -2.49 7.66
C ALA A 96 0.64 -3.70 8.31
N ARG A 97 1.40 -4.73 8.71
CA ARG A 97 0.85 -6.00 9.22
C ARG A 97 -0.16 -5.81 10.37
N PRO A 98 0.09 -4.96 11.39
CA PRO A 98 -0.86 -4.77 12.48
C PRO A 98 -2.21 -4.19 12.00
N ALA A 99 -2.18 -3.24 11.05
CA ALA A 99 -3.38 -2.60 10.53
C ALA A 99 -4.21 -3.57 9.66
N LEU A 100 -3.54 -4.39 8.85
CA LEU A 100 -4.13 -5.47 8.06
C LEU A 100 -4.78 -6.53 8.95
N ALA A 101 -4.03 -7.04 9.94
CA ALA A 101 -4.48 -8.09 10.85
C ALA A 101 -5.72 -7.68 11.65
N ARG A 102 -5.72 -6.47 12.23
CA ARG A 102 -6.87 -5.95 12.99
C ARG A 102 -8.15 -5.83 12.17
N ARG A 103 -8.05 -5.77 10.84
CA ARG A 103 -9.17 -5.58 9.92
C ARG A 103 -9.53 -6.85 9.15
N GLY A 104 -8.82 -7.96 9.37
CA GLY A 104 -9.00 -9.20 8.61
C GLY A 104 -8.69 -9.04 7.11
N VAL A 105 -7.81 -8.10 6.76
CA VAL A 105 -7.45 -7.80 5.36
C VAL A 105 -6.16 -8.52 5.02
N ARG A 106 -6.14 -9.21 3.87
CA ARG A 106 -4.92 -9.75 3.28
C ARG A 106 -4.44 -8.84 2.14
N ALA A 107 -3.14 -8.79 1.96
CA ALA A 107 -2.48 -8.04 0.90
C ALA A 107 -1.59 -8.97 0.07
N SER A 108 -1.41 -8.64 -1.20
CA SER A 108 -0.40 -9.25 -2.06
C SER A 108 0.93 -8.51 -1.90
N TRP A 109 2.03 -9.25 -1.81
CA TRP A 109 3.37 -8.69 -1.59
C TRP A 109 4.27 -9.08 -2.76
N TYR A 110 4.71 -8.10 -3.54
CA TYR A 110 5.62 -8.28 -4.67
C TYR A 110 7.03 -7.89 -4.26
N VAL A 111 7.72 -8.85 -3.65
CA VAL A 111 9.05 -8.65 -3.05
C VAL A 111 10.13 -8.60 -4.13
N ALA A 112 10.94 -7.55 -4.14
CA ALA A 112 12.12 -7.45 -5.00
C ALA A 112 13.28 -8.32 -4.47
N THR A 113 13.19 -9.64 -4.67
CA THR A 113 14.09 -10.64 -4.07
C THR A 113 15.57 -10.43 -4.38
N GLY A 114 15.92 -9.83 -5.52
CA GLY A 114 17.30 -9.45 -5.85
C GLY A 114 17.90 -8.42 -4.90
N HIS A 115 17.11 -7.44 -4.46
CA HIS A 115 17.54 -6.44 -3.46
C HIS A 115 17.64 -7.06 -2.07
N VAL A 116 16.64 -7.87 -1.68
CA VAL A 116 16.65 -8.61 -0.41
C VAL A 116 17.89 -9.50 -0.28
N THR A 117 18.25 -10.22 -1.35
CA THR A 117 19.37 -11.16 -1.34
C THR A 117 20.72 -10.44 -1.40
N SER A 118 20.82 -9.34 -2.13
CA SER A 118 22.09 -8.62 -2.31
C SER A 118 22.37 -7.57 -1.23
N GLY A 119 21.36 -7.16 -0.46
CA GLY A 119 21.44 -6.05 0.49
C GLY A 119 21.62 -4.69 -0.18
N ARG A 120 21.53 -4.61 -1.52
CA ARG A 120 21.63 -3.35 -2.25
C ARG A 120 20.35 -2.54 -2.11
N LEU A 121 20.52 -1.26 -1.82
CA LEU A 121 19.43 -0.29 -1.87
C LEU A 121 18.80 -0.22 -3.26
N PHE A 122 17.55 0.22 -3.33
CA PHE A 122 16.94 0.60 -4.60
C PHE A 122 17.60 1.87 -5.12
N ASP A 123 17.70 2.03 -6.44
CA ASP A 123 18.32 3.21 -7.06
C ASP A 123 17.68 4.52 -6.58
N GLY A 124 16.36 4.51 -6.37
CA GLY A 124 15.61 5.64 -5.81
C GLY A 124 16.05 5.99 -4.38
N ASP A 125 16.38 4.99 -3.57
CA ASP A 125 16.91 5.18 -2.22
C ASP A 125 18.35 5.67 -2.24
N VAL A 126 19.18 5.18 -3.18
CA VAL A 126 20.56 5.67 -3.37
C VAL A 126 20.55 7.16 -3.73
N VAL A 127 19.75 7.56 -4.73
CA VAL A 127 19.64 8.98 -5.13
C VAL A 127 19.14 9.85 -3.98
N ARG A 128 18.17 9.34 -3.20
CA ARG A 128 17.66 10.03 -2.02
C ARG A 128 18.75 10.21 -0.97
N LEU A 129 19.46 9.14 -0.61
CA LEU A 129 20.53 9.14 0.36
C LEU A 129 21.60 10.17 -0.01
N VAL A 130 22.06 10.16 -1.27
CA VAL A 130 23.07 11.11 -1.76
C VAL A 130 22.58 12.56 -1.70
N ARG A 131 21.29 12.81 -1.99
CA ARG A 131 20.73 14.16 -1.90
C ARG A 131 20.57 14.65 -0.46
N THR A 132 20.25 13.75 0.45
CA THR A 132 20.06 14.07 1.87
C THR A 132 21.39 14.21 2.60
N TYR A 133 22.36 13.34 2.27
CA TYR A 133 23.64 13.20 2.94
C TYR A 133 24.78 13.24 1.90
N PRO A 134 24.99 14.37 1.22
CA PRO A 134 26.01 14.49 0.17
C PRO A 134 27.44 14.22 0.68
N GLU A 135 27.68 14.36 1.98
CA GLU A 135 28.93 14.02 2.65
C GLU A 135 29.27 12.52 2.57
N LEU A 136 28.30 11.63 2.39
CA LEU A 136 28.54 10.18 2.26
C LEU A 136 29.23 9.80 0.94
N VAL A 137 29.23 10.70 -0.05
CA VAL A 137 29.84 10.48 -1.38
C VAL A 137 30.85 11.55 -1.76
N SER A 138 31.11 12.51 -0.87
CA SER A 138 32.14 13.53 -1.09
C SER A 138 33.51 12.95 -0.68
N PRO A 139 34.56 13.07 -1.51
CA PRO A 139 35.91 12.72 -1.08
C PRO A 139 36.30 13.57 0.13
N ALA A 140 36.93 12.94 1.13
CA ALA A 140 37.51 13.62 2.28
C ALA A 140 38.61 14.61 1.85
#